data_AF-A0A958KDM6-F1
#
_entry.id   AF-A0A958KDM6-F1
#
_cell.length_a   1.000
_cell.length_b   1.000
_cell.length_c   1.000
_cell.angle_alpha   90.00
_cell.angle_beta   90.00
_cell.angle_gamma   90.00
#
_symmetry.space_group_name_H-M   'P 1'
#
loop_
_entity.id
_entity.type
_entity.pdbx_description
1 polymer ?
#
loop_
_entity_poly.entity_id
_entity_poly.type
_entity_poly.pdbx_seq_one_letter_code
_entity_poly.pdbx_strand_id
1 'polypeptide(L)'
;MVATLLVLGAGVKANADDAPPVQEWTFGSKLDFFKVQNGEYGPQLGKSTVDLGTFSSFAPFFGKEFADACEGLPERPDLSVRAKSFNRTIKRHFYIEKKIISNGTNCLTLTGDGIYYIPLHRNWLLKNQKHQINLGDRFVIQMQGRPLLDFKKIEGEWRSQDPQFSVNWDYFVNFENAIQQYTPDVYIHPAILNDPDSRAHDNSRFTLRTADKEYKFYRITDKQWVVQRPGTEWLEGTNAWSMFLDMSLAQWRDSYFVQLKTIRDKALESDKRIEAISELGSAWGLSIKHAMQELVLDPEENNTVKIRAAQTLRQHPSDDNMKALVAGLEKTNSIEVQNYLTTALRVRNPKGPIINEDDSDEERQPKLQAWKDWAKSLGAKK
;
A
#
# COMPACT_ATOMS: atom_id res chain seq x y z
N MET A 1 15.67 1.76 13.35
CA MET A 1 15.23 1.78 14.76
C MET A 1 14.84 0.35 15.07
N VAL A 2 15.69 -0.38 15.80
CA VAL A 2 15.47 -1.81 16.09
C VAL A 2 14.22 -1.89 16.96
N ALA A 3 13.18 -2.58 16.50
CA ALA A 3 12.06 -2.93 17.37
C ALA A 3 12.66 -3.72 18.52
N THR A 4 12.70 -3.12 19.71
CA THR A 4 13.02 -3.82 20.95
C THR A 4 11.99 -4.94 21.07
N LEU A 5 12.36 -6.16 20.68
CA LEU A 5 11.58 -7.36 20.94
C LEU A 5 11.51 -7.50 22.47
N LEU A 6 10.45 -6.95 23.07
CA LEU A 6 10.16 -7.19 24.48
C LEU A 6 9.75 -8.66 24.62
N VAL A 7 10.73 -9.51 24.89
CA VAL A 7 10.53 -10.74 25.67
C VAL A 7 10.58 -10.30 27.15
N LEU A 8 9.50 -9.68 27.66
CA LEU A 8 9.38 -9.19 29.04
C LEU A 8 7.90 -9.31 29.45
N GLY A 9 7.43 -10.00 30.49
CA GLY A 9 7.93 -10.93 31.52
C GLY A 9 6.73 -11.84 31.90
N ALA A 10 6.69 -12.74 32.88
CA ALA A 10 7.47 -12.97 34.09
C ALA A 10 7.86 -14.46 34.21
N GLY A 11 9.08 -14.75 34.66
CA GLY A 11 9.51 -16.11 35.05
C GLY A 11 10.93 -16.49 34.62
N VAL A 12 11.42 -16.00 33.48
CA VAL A 12 12.78 -16.33 33.01
C VAL A 12 13.42 -15.12 32.31
N LYS A 13 14.24 -14.37 33.04
CA LYS A 13 15.29 -13.56 32.40
C LYS A 13 16.41 -14.53 32.04
N ALA A 14 16.74 -14.64 30.76
CA ALA A 14 17.95 -15.32 30.33
C ALA A 14 18.95 -14.24 29.93
N ASN A 15 20.10 -14.18 30.62
CA ASN A 15 21.10 -13.17 30.31
C ASN A 15 21.83 -13.57 29.03
N ALA A 16 22.29 -12.58 28.25
CA ALA A 16 23.08 -12.85 27.04
C ALA A 16 24.34 -13.69 27.35
N ASP A 17 24.86 -13.56 28.57
CA ASP A 17 26.02 -14.30 29.10
C ASP A 17 25.75 -15.81 29.31
N ASP A 18 24.48 -16.24 29.32
CA ASP A 18 24.09 -17.66 29.46
C ASP A 18 24.15 -18.41 28.11
N ALA A 19 24.36 -17.70 27.00
CA ALA A 19 24.41 -18.30 25.68
C ALA A 19 25.72 -19.09 25.47
N PRO A 20 25.66 -20.37 25.07
CA PRO A 20 26.87 -21.14 24.80
C PRO A 20 27.66 -20.55 23.62
N PRO A 21 29.01 -20.68 23.57
CA PRO A 21 29.76 -20.32 22.37
C PRO A 21 29.38 -21.29 21.23
N VAL A 22 28.63 -20.82 20.25
CA VAL A 22 28.15 -21.64 19.13
C VAL A 22 28.94 -21.31 17.87
N GLN A 23 29.49 -22.34 17.23
CA GLN A 23 30.16 -22.22 15.93
C GLN A 23 29.17 -22.28 14.76
N GLU A 24 28.08 -23.01 14.97
CA GLU A 24 27.15 -23.37 13.92
C GLU A 24 25.75 -23.62 14.46
N TRP A 25 24.77 -23.05 13.78
CA TRP A 25 23.35 -23.25 14.00
C TRP A 25 22.76 -23.98 12.80
N THR A 26 22.08 -25.10 13.04
CA THR A 26 21.30 -25.79 12.00
C THR A 26 19.82 -25.65 12.33
N PHE A 27 19.05 -25.11 11.39
CA PHE A 27 17.61 -24.88 11.49
C PHE A 27 16.90 -25.88 10.58
N GLY A 28 15.87 -26.55 11.10
CA GLY A 28 15.00 -27.42 10.33
C GLY A 28 13.55 -27.19 10.69
N SER A 29 12.76 -26.74 9.72
CA SER A 29 11.31 -26.57 9.80
C SER A 29 10.65 -27.37 8.67
N LYS A 30 9.31 -27.29 8.57
CA LYS A 30 8.60 -27.81 7.38
C LYS A 30 8.91 -27.02 6.11
N LEU A 31 9.29 -25.75 6.25
CA LEU A 31 9.51 -24.82 5.14
C LEU A 31 10.91 -24.92 4.55
N ASP A 32 11.91 -25.20 5.39
CA ASP A 32 13.30 -25.14 4.97
C ASP A 32 14.22 -25.91 5.93
N PHE A 33 15.40 -26.27 5.42
CA PHE A 33 16.52 -26.75 6.20
C PHE A 33 17.77 -25.98 5.80
N PHE A 34 18.36 -25.26 6.76
CA PHE A 34 19.50 -24.40 6.49
C PHE A 34 20.45 -24.31 7.68
N LYS A 35 21.65 -23.84 7.39
CA LYS A 35 22.76 -23.79 8.35
C LYS A 35 23.44 -22.43 8.33
N VAL A 36 23.66 -21.89 9.52
CA VAL A 36 24.36 -20.63 9.74
C VAL A 36 25.64 -20.93 10.49
N GLN A 37 26.78 -20.47 9.99
CA GLN A 37 28.10 -20.66 10.60
C GLN A 37 28.72 -19.31 10.94
N ASN A 38 29.59 -19.27 11.94
CA ASN A 38 30.38 -18.06 12.18
C ASN A 38 31.42 -17.90 11.08
N GLY A 39 31.36 -16.80 10.34
CA GLY A 39 32.38 -16.37 9.39
C GLY A 39 33.16 -15.17 9.90
N GLU A 40 34.13 -14.72 9.10
CA GLU A 40 35.03 -13.60 9.42
C GLU A 40 34.28 -12.29 9.71
N TYR A 41 33.18 -12.03 9.00
CA TYR A 41 32.39 -10.80 9.10
C TYR A 41 31.05 -11.00 9.83
N GLY A 42 30.92 -12.07 10.61
CA GLY A 42 29.70 -12.43 11.36
C GLY A 42 29.03 -13.72 10.87
N PRO A 43 27.77 -13.99 11.29
CA PRO A 43 27.05 -15.18 10.89
C PRO A 43 26.83 -15.26 9.37
N GLN A 44 27.06 -16.43 8.78
CA GLN A 44 26.99 -16.67 7.35
C GLN A 44 26.04 -17.83 7.00
N LEU A 45 25.23 -17.60 5.98
CA LEU A 45 24.44 -18.63 5.27
C LEU A 45 25.07 -18.83 3.89
N GLY A 46 25.84 -19.90 3.73
CA GLY A 46 26.66 -20.09 2.53
C GLY A 46 27.72 -18.99 2.44
N LYS A 47 27.66 -18.16 1.39
CA LYS A 47 28.59 -17.01 1.20
C LYS A 47 28.00 -15.67 1.65
N SER A 48 26.75 -15.65 2.09
CA SER A 48 26.05 -14.41 2.45
C SER A 48 26.09 -14.17 3.95
N THR A 49 26.45 -12.97 4.38
CA THR A 49 26.29 -12.54 5.77
C THR A 49 24.80 -12.39 6.10
N VAL A 50 24.40 -12.88 7.28
CA VAL A 50 23.00 -12.89 7.73
C VAL A 50 22.85 -12.25 9.11
N ASP A 51 21.61 -11.85 9.43
CA ASP A 51 21.27 -11.35 10.77
C ASP A 51 20.67 -12.45 11.64
N LEU A 52 21.24 -12.69 12.81
CA LEU A 52 20.64 -13.54 13.83
C LEU A 52 19.93 -12.73 14.93
N GLY A 53 19.79 -11.41 14.80
CA GLY A 53 19.23 -10.54 15.84
C GLY A 53 17.88 -11.02 16.37
N THR A 54 16.95 -11.39 15.50
CA THR A 54 15.63 -11.93 15.89
C THR A 54 15.72 -13.27 16.61
N PHE A 55 16.74 -14.08 16.28
CA PHE A 55 17.00 -15.36 16.95
C PHE A 55 17.84 -15.21 18.24
N SER A 56 18.61 -14.14 18.39
CA SER A 56 19.56 -13.97 19.49
C SER A 56 18.90 -13.98 20.88
N SER A 57 17.65 -13.53 20.98
CA SER A 57 16.85 -13.61 22.21
C SER A 57 16.58 -15.06 22.66
N PHE A 58 16.73 -16.04 21.76
CA PHE A 58 16.55 -17.46 22.06
C PHE A 58 17.86 -18.20 22.33
N ALA A 59 19.01 -17.61 22.00
CA ALA A 59 20.31 -18.25 22.19
C ALA A 59 20.58 -18.68 23.65
N PRO A 60 20.20 -17.89 24.69
CA PRO A 60 20.36 -18.31 26.09
C PRO A 60 19.62 -19.61 26.44
N PHE A 61 18.52 -19.96 25.78
CA PHE A 61 17.78 -21.20 26.07
C PHE A 61 18.53 -22.48 25.67
N PHE A 62 19.64 -22.37 24.95
CA PHE A 62 20.53 -23.50 24.67
C PHE A 62 21.51 -23.78 25.81
N GLY A 63 21.78 -22.81 26.69
CA GLY A 63 22.54 -23.01 27.93
C GLY A 63 21.67 -23.43 29.11
N LYS A 64 20.36 -23.16 29.04
CA LYS A 64 19.42 -23.36 30.14
C LYS A 64 18.86 -24.79 30.22
N GLU A 65 18.78 -25.34 31.43
CA GLU A 65 18.01 -26.56 31.73
C GLU A 65 16.52 -26.25 31.93
N PHE A 66 15.66 -27.17 31.48
CA PHE A 66 14.21 -27.07 31.63
C PHE A 66 13.76 -28.06 32.69
N ALA A 67 12.91 -27.62 33.61
CA ALA A 67 12.47 -28.41 34.75
C ALA A 67 11.15 -29.16 34.49
N ASP A 68 10.27 -28.60 33.67
CA ASP A 68 8.91 -29.11 33.50
C ASP A 68 8.87 -30.23 32.46
N ALA A 69 8.05 -31.26 32.68
CA ALA A 69 7.84 -32.32 31.69
C ALA A 69 7.03 -31.80 30.48
N CYS A 70 7.30 -32.34 29.30
CA CYS A 70 6.53 -32.02 28.11
C CYS A 70 5.24 -32.83 28.03
N GLU A 71 4.09 -32.22 28.34
CA GLU A 71 2.79 -32.88 28.18
C GLU A 71 2.03 -32.39 26.94
N GLY A 72 1.42 -33.32 26.18
CA GLY A 72 0.47 -32.99 25.12
C GLY A 72 1.06 -32.25 23.90
N LEU A 73 2.36 -32.40 23.64
CA LEU A 73 2.98 -31.77 22.47
C LEU A 73 2.72 -32.55 21.18
N PRO A 74 2.60 -31.86 20.03
CA PRO A 74 2.61 -32.50 18.73
C PRO A 74 3.87 -33.35 18.51
N GLU A 75 3.76 -34.42 17.72
CA GLU A 75 4.90 -35.30 17.40
C GLU A 75 6.02 -34.55 16.66
N ARG A 76 5.66 -33.58 15.81
CA ARG A 76 6.62 -32.79 15.02
C ARG A 76 6.66 -31.34 15.51
N PRO A 77 7.85 -30.80 15.83
CA PRO A 77 8.01 -29.39 16.16
C PRO A 77 7.87 -28.52 14.89
N ASP A 78 7.52 -27.25 15.08
CA ASP A 78 7.51 -26.26 13.99
C ASP A 78 8.93 -25.92 13.55
N LEU A 79 9.86 -25.90 14.51
CA LEU A 79 11.28 -25.69 14.27
C LEU A 79 12.13 -26.56 15.20
N SER A 80 13.10 -27.26 14.63
CA SER A 80 14.21 -27.87 15.34
C SER A 80 15.47 -27.06 15.09
N VAL A 81 16.13 -26.61 16.16
CA VAL A 81 17.41 -25.92 16.06
C VAL A 81 18.48 -26.72 16.78
N ARG A 82 19.61 -26.92 16.09
CA ARG A 82 20.79 -27.58 16.63
C ARG A 82 21.93 -26.56 16.71
N ALA A 83 22.42 -26.34 17.92
CA ALA A 83 23.60 -25.54 18.20
C ALA A 83 24.82 -26.47 18.33
N LYS A 84 25.84 -26.27 17.49
CA LYS A 84 27.10 -26.99 17.58
C LYS A 84 28.19 -26.06 18.14
N SER A 85 28.79 -26.50 19.24
CA SER A 85 30.01 -25.95 19.84
C SER A 85 31.14 -26.97 19.72
N PHE A 86 32.39 -26.56 20.00
CA PHE A 86 33.59 -27.41 19.86
C PHE A 86 33.42 -28.85 20.39
N ASN A 87 32.82 -29.02 21.59
CA ASN A 87 32.71 -30.32 22.26
C ASN A 87 31.26 -30.77 22.54
N ARG A 88 30.26 -30.03 22.06
CA ARG A 88 28.86 -30.32 22.38
C ARG A 88 27.91 -29.93 21.26
N THR A 89 26.85 -30.71 21.12
CA THR A 89 25.73 -30.40 20.25
C THR A 89 24.47 -30.35 21.10
N ILE A 90 23.79 -29.20 21.11
CA ILE A 90 22.56 -29.00 21.86
C ILE A 90 21.42 -28.85 20.87
N LYS A 91 20.32 -29.56 21.11
CA LYS A 91 19.11 -29.48 20.29
C LYS A 91 17.98 -28.85 21.09
N ARG A 92 17.23 -27.98 20.44
CA ARG A 92 15.99 -27.39 20.95
C ARG A 92 14.89 -27.52 19.91
N HIS A 93 13.69 -27.75 20.39
CA HIS A 93 12.47 -27.93 19.63
C HIS A 93 11.50 -26.81 19.99
N PHE A 94 11.03 -26.07 19.00
CA PHE A 94 10.10 -24.96 19.18
C PHE A 94 8.73 -25.37 18.65
N TYR A 95 7.73 -25.17 19.49
CA TYR A 95 6.31 -25.35 19.18
C TYR A 95 5.67 -23.96 19.28
N ILE A 96 5.57 -23.27 18.15
CA ILE A 96 5.31 -21.84 18.06
C ILE A 96 3.90 -21.53 18.56
N GLU A 97 2.89 -22.27 18.10
CA GLU A 97 1.49 -22.06 18.51
C GLU A 97 1.28 -22.34 20.01
N LYS A 98 2.04 -23.30 20.55
CA LYS A 98 1.99 -23.65 21.99
C LYS A 98 2.88 -22.75 22.85
N LYS A 99 3.67 -21.85 22.23
CA LYS A 99 4.69 -21.03 22.90
C LYS A 99 5.68 -21.85 23.75
N ILE A 100 6.11 -23.02 23.28
CA ILE A 100 6.97 -23.94 24.06
C ILE A 100 8.32 -24.15 23.39
N ILE A 101 9.38 -24.19 24.21
CA ILE A 101 10.71 -24.72 23.84
C ILE A 101 10.92 -26.04 24.59
N SER A 102 11.32 -27.09 23.88
CA SER A 102 11.61 -28.40 24.44
C SER A 102 13.07 -28.81 24.18
N ASN A 103 13.66 -29.56 25.11
CA ASN A 103 14.92 -30.26 24.90
C ASN A 103 14.75 -31.72 24.47
N GLY A 104 13.50 -32.17 24.25
CA GLY A 104 13.11 -33.55 23.93
C GLY A 104 12.44 -34.28 25.10
N THR A 105 12.73 -33.89 26.34
CA THR A 105 12.18 -34.50 27.55
C THR A 105 11.42 -33.47 28.39
N ASN A 106 12.07 -32.32 28.61
CA ASN A 106 11.58 -31.23 29.41
C ASN A 106 11.28 -30.02 28.53
N CYS A 107 10.38 -29.18 29.02
CA CYS A 107 9.77 -28.07 28.32
C CYS A 107 9.86 -26.78 29.12
N LEU A 108 9.85 -25.67 28.39
CA LEU A 108 9.76 -24.33 28.92
C LEU A 108 8.65 -23.59 28.16
N THR A 109 7.65 -23.13 28.87
CA THR A 109 6.62 -22.23 28.33
C THR A 109 7.15 -20.81 28.25
N LEU A 110 6.90 -20.15 27.14
CA LEU A 110 7.27 -18.77 26.88
C LEU A 110 6.05 -17.85 27.02
N THR A 111 6.31 -16.61 27.40
CA THR A 111 5.33 -15.52 27.37
C THR A 111 5.69 -14.49 26.29
N GLY A 112 4.70 -13.72 25.85
CA GLY A 112 4.85 -12.67 24.84
C GLY A 112 4.93 -13.17 23.39
N ASP A 113 5.18 -12.24 22.47
CA ASP A 113 5.08 -12.47 21.02
C ASP A 113 6.38 -13.00 20.39
N GLY A 114 7.50 -13.01 21.14
CA GLY A 114 8.84 -13.20 20.57
C GLY A 114 9.00 -14.49 19.76
N ILE A 115 8.33 -15.58 20.16
CA ILE A 115 8.43 -16.88 19.48
C ILE A 115 7.89 -16.84 18.04
N TYR A 116 6.96 -15.94 17.72
CA TYR A 116 6.45 -15.80 16.36
C TYR A 116 7.47 -15.20 15.38
N TYR A 117 8.54 -14.60 15.89
CA TYR A 117 9.61 -13.98 15.08
C TYR A 117 10.80 -14.91 14.84
N ILE A 118 10.73 -16.16 15.31
CA ILE A 118 11.82 -17.12 15.14
C ILE A 118 11.94 -17.55 13.67
N PRO A 119 13.15 -17.57 13.08
CA PRO A 119 13.34 -17.86 11.66
C PRO A 119 12.97 -19.31 11.32
N LEU A 120 11.93 -19.47 10.49
CA LEU A 120 11.51 -20.78 9.96
C LEU A 120 12.06 -21.07 8.57
N HIS A 121 12.50 -20.04 7.84
CA HIS A 121 13.00 -20.15 6.46
C HIS A 121 14.24 -19.28 6.30
N ARG A 122 15.21 -19.68 5.48
CA ARG A 122 16.50 -18.97 5.33
C ARG A 122 16.35 -17.50 4.94
N ASN A 123 15.32 -17.17 4.15
CA ASN A 123 15.04 -15.80 3.71
C ASN A 123 14.77 -14.84 4.87
N TRP A 124 14.35 -15.33 6.04
CA TRP A 124 14.10 -14.49 7.20
C TRP A 124 15.39 -13.87 7.78
N LEU A 125 16.55 -14.45 7.44
CA LEU A 125 17.86 -13.98 7.88
C LEU A 125 18.58 -13.12 6.83
N LEU A 126 18.05 -13.07 5.60
CA LEU A 126 18.63 -12.33 4.49
C LEU A 126 18.16 -10.87 4.54
N LYS A 127 19.09 -9.94 4.75
CA LYS A 127 18.78 -8.50 4.71
C LYS A 127 18.57 -8.00 3.28
N ASN A 128 17.85 -6.88 3.16
CA ASN A 128 17.75 -6.08 1.94
C ASN A 128 17.12 -6.79 0.74
N GLN A 129 16.30 -7.82 0.98
CA GLN A 129 15.49 -8.43 -0.07
C GLN A 129 14.39 -7.45 -0.50
N LYS A 130 14.47 -6.98 -1.74
CA LYS A 130 13.45 -6.10 -2.31
C LYS A 130 12.26 -6.93 -2.78
N HIS A 131 11.10 -6.66 -2.20
CA HIS A 131 9.83 -7.25 -2.55
C HIS A 131 8.94 -6.21 -3.26
N GLN A 132 7.99 -6.70 -4.04
CA GLN A 132 7.06 -5.89 -4.82
C GLN A 132 5.69 -6.53 -4.84
N ILE A 133 4.66 -5.69 -4.68
CA ILE A 133 3.28 -5.97 -5.00
C ILE A 133 2.94 -5.21 -6.29
N ASN A 134 2.71 -5.94 -7.38
CA ASN A 134 2.31 -5.34 -8.65
C ASN A 134 0.80 -5.15 -8.67
N LEU A 135 0.34 -3.90 -8.78
CA LEU A 135 -1.08 -3.54 -8.86
C LEU A 135 -1.72 -3.84 -10.22
N GLY A 136 -0.91 -4.04 -11.27
CA GLY A 136 -1.40 -4.17 -12.64
C GLY A 136 -2.19 -2.93 -13.10
N ASP A 137 -3.27 -3.15 -13.85
CA ASP A 137 -4.16 -2.10 -14.37
C ASP A 137 -5.45 -1.95 -13.56
N ARG A 138 -5.68 -2.80 -12.56
CA ARG A 138 -6.83 -2.71 -11.65
C ARG A 138 -6.51 -3.35 -10.31
N PHE A 139 -6.89 -2.68 -9.23
CA PHE A 139 -6.87 -3.26 -7.90
C PHE A 139 -8.06 -2.81 -7.06
N VAL A 140 -8.39 -3.61 -6.06
CA VAL A 140 -9.48 -3.38 -5.11
C VAL A 140 -8.93 -3.48 -3.70
N ILE A 141 -9.22 -2.49 -2.87
CA ILE A 141 -8.98 -2.56 -1.43
C ILE A 141 -10.30 -2.95 -0.77
N GLN A 142 -10.27 -4.02 0.01
CA GLN A 142 -11.41 -4.52 0.77
C GLN A 142 -11.13 -4.39 2.25
N MET A 143 -12.10 -3.92 3.03
CA MET A 143 -12.08 -3.98 4.48
C MET A 143 -13.16 -4.92 4.97
N GLN A 144 -12.80 -5.84 5.87
CA GLN A 144 -13.74 -6.83 6.42
C GLN A 144 -14.55 -7.58 5.35
N GLY A 145 -13.91 -7.89 4.20
CA GLY A 145 -14.53 -8.62 3.09
C GLY A 145 -15.43 -7.79 2.18
N ARG A 146 -15.59 -6.48 2.40
CA ARG A 146 -16.36 -5.58 1.53
C ARG A 146 -15.42 -4.67 0.73
N PRO A 147 -15.65 -4.49 -0.59
CA PRO A 147 -14.94 -3.48 -1.37
C PRO A 147 -15.07 -2.11 -0.71
N LEU A 148 -13.93 -1.53 -0.38
CA LEU A 148 -13.81 -0.17 0.12
C LEU A 148 -13.48 0.78 -1.04
N LEU A 149 -12.53 0.39 -1.88
CA LEU A 149 -12.05 1.18 -3.01
C LEU A 149 -11.75 0.26 -4.19
N ASP A 150 -12.01 0.72 -5.40
CA ASP A 150 -11.73 0.02 -6.65
C ASP A 150 -11.12 1.02 -7.63
N PHE A 151 -9.91 0.71 -8.10
CA PHE A 151 -9.14 1.57 -8.98
C PHE A 151 -8.79 0.85 -10.26
N LYS A 152 -8.88 1.56 -11.39
CA LYS A 152 -8.50 1.06 -12.70
C LYS A 152 -7.69 2.11 -13.46
N LYS A 153 -6.69 1.68 -14.22
CA LYS A 153 -6.01 2.54 -15.19
C LYS A 153 -6.89 2.75 -16.42
N ILE A 154 -7.08 4.01 -16.80
CA ILE A 154 -7.76 4.44 -18.02
C ILE A 154 -6.79 5.39 -18.72
N GLU A 155 -6.38 5.04 -19.94
CA GLU A 155 -5.38 5.80 -20.71
C GLU A 155 -4.04 6.03 -19.96
N GLY A 156 -3.68 5.09 -19.08
CA GLY A 156 -2.45 5.15 -18.29
C GLY A 156 -2.57 5.88 -16.95
N GLU A 157 -3.69 6.56 -16.68
CA GLU A 157 -3.95 7.23 -15.41
C GLU A 157 -4.84 6.38 -14.50
N TRP A 158 -4.52 6.35 -13.21
CA TRP A 158 -5.39 5.73 -12.21
C TRP A 158 -6.69 6.51 -12.06
N ARG A 159 -7.82 5.79 -11.98
CA ARG A 159 -9.14 6.36 -11.69
C ARG A 159 -9.90 5.49 -10.70
N SER A 160 -10.57 6.13 -9.74
CA SER A 160 -11.58 5.47 -8.91
C SER A 160 -12.71 4.96 -9.82
N GLN A 161 -13.20 3.75 -9.56
CA GLN A 161 -14.39 3.21 -10.21
C GLN A 161 -15.68 3.69 -9.52
N ASP A 162 -15.59 4.26 -8.32
CA ASP A 162 -16.69 5.02 -7.73
C ASP A 162 -16.59 6.49 -8.21
N PRO A 163 -17.54 6.96 -9.06
CA PRO A 163 -17.52 8.32 -9.60
C PRO A 163 -17.81 9.39 -8.53
N GLN A 164 -18.40 9.01 -7.39
CA GLN A 164 -18.68 9.91 -6.28
C GLN A 164 -17.50 10.01 -5.31
N PHE A 165 -16.48 9.16 -5.48
CA PHE A 165 -15.32 9.12 -4.61
C PHE A 165 -14.18 9.99 -5.14
N SER A 166 -13.89 11.09 -4.44
CA SER A 166 -12.73 11.94 -4.73
C SER A 166 -11.52 11.48 -3.92
N VAL A 167 -10.46 11.13 -4.63
CA VAL A 167 -9.28 10.43 -4.10
C VAL A 167 -8.25 11.43 -3.61
N ASN A 168 -7.68 11.18 -2.44
CA ASN A 168 -6.43 11.82 -2.01
C ASN A 168 -5.26 11.22 -2.79
N TRP A 169 -4.83 11.90 -3.84
CA TRP A 169 -3.80 11.39 -4.74
C TRP A 169 -2.40 11.37 -4.13
N ASP A 170 -2.12 12.25 -3.16
CA ASP A 170 -0.85 12.21 -2.43
C ASP A 170 -0.77 10.94 -1.57
N TYR A 171 -1.86 10.60 -0.88
CA TYR A 171 -1.95 9.34 -0.15
C TYR A 171 -1.88 8.13 -1.09
N PHE A 172 -2.59 8.19 -2.23
CA PHE A 172 -2.57 7.14 -3.25
C PHE A 172 -1.13 6.86 -3.75
N VAL A 173 -0.38 7.90 -4.11
CA VAL A 173 1.00 7.76 -4.62
C VAL A 173 1.92 7.20 -3.54
N ASN A 174 1.78 7.68 -2.29
CA ASN A 174 2.54 7.14 -1.18
C ASN A 174 2.22 5.66 -0.94
N PHE A 175 0.94 5.28 -1.01
CA PHE A 175 0.50 3.90 -0.89
C PHE A 175 1.09 3.03 -2.00
N GLU A 176 0.96 3.47 -3.26
CA GLU A 176 1.49 2.78 -4.43
C GLU A 176 3.00 2.56 -4.30
N ASN A 177 3.75 3.60 -3.97
CA ASN A 177 5.20 3.53 -3.77
C ASN A 177 5.58 2.55 -2.65
N ALA A 178 4.86 2.60 -1.53
CA ALA A 178 5.15 1.78 -0.35
C ALA A 178 4.94 0.28 -0.59
N ILE A 179 4.10 -0.11 -1.56
CA ILE A 179 3.86 -1.53 -1.87
C ILE A 179 4.60 -2.00 -3.15
N GLN A 180 4.90 -1.09 -4.07
CA GLN A 180 5.60 -1.44 -5.31
C GLN A 180 7.08 -1.76 -5.08
N GLN A 181 7.71 -1.17 -4.08
CA GLN A 181 9.08 -1.52 -3.68
C GLN A 181 9.23 -1.39 -2.18
N TYR A 182 9.33 -2.53 -1.49
CA TYR A 182 9.60 -2.54 -0.06
C TYR A 182 10.65 -3.57 0.29
N THR A 183 11.30 -3.37 1.44
CA THR A 183 12.20 -4.36 2.03
C THR A 183 11.57 -4.82 3.33
N PRO A 184 11.23 -6.12 3.47
CA PRO A 184 10.80 -6.65 4.75
C PRO A 184 11.89 -6.41 5.81
N ASP A 185 11.52 -5.79 6.92
CA ASP A 185 12.38 -5.66 8.09
C ASP A 185 12.06 -6.70 9.17
N VAL A 186 10.94 -7.40 9.03
CA VAL A 186 10.54 -8.49 9.90
C VAL A 186 9.76 -9.57 9.15
N TYR A 187 9.90 -10.80 9.63
CA TYR A 187 9.10 -11.93 9.23
C TYR A 187 8.43 -12.54 10.46
N ILE A 188 7.17 -12.94 10.34
CA ILE A 188 6.37 -13.38 11.48
C ILE A 188 5.57 -14.63 11.12
N HIS A 189 5.50 -15.57 12.06
CA HIS A 189 4.64 -16.74 11.96
C HIS A 189 3.15 -16.35 12.04
N PRO A 190 2.27 -16.84 11.15
CA PRO A 190 0.87 -16.41 11.09
C PRO A 190 0.04 -16.68 12.35
N ALA A 191 0.45 -17.65 13.18
CA ALA A 191 -0.26 -17.97 14.42
C ALA A 191 -0.38 -16.78 15.39
N ILE A 192 0.50 -15.77 15.28
CA ILE A 192 0.39 -14.53 16.05
C ILE A 192 -1.00 -13.87 15.91
N LEU A 193 -1.65 -14.01 14.75
CA LEU A 193 -2.96 -13.41 14.46
C LEU A 193 -4.11 -14.06 15.23
N ASN A 194 -3.95 -15.33 15.63
CA ASN A 194 -4.97 -16.13 16.29
C ASN A 194 -4.71 -16.33 17.78
N ASP A 195 -3.59 -15.81 18.28
CA ASP A 195 -3.18 -15.91 19.68
C ASP A 195 -3.88 -14.83 20.52
N PRO A 196 -4.81 -15.18 21.44
CA PRO A 196 -5.56 -14.20 22.22
C PRO A 196 -4.68 -13.32 23.12
N ASP A 197 -3.49 -13.80 23.48
CA ASP A 197 -2.55 -13.03 24.30
C ASP A 197 -1.65 -12.11 23.45
N SER A 198 -1.74 -12.20 22.12
CA SER A 198 -0.94 -11.37 21.23
C SER A 198 -1.56 -10.00 21.02
N ARG A 199 -0.71 -8.98 20.94
CA ARG A 199 -1.10 -7.64 20.50
C ARG A 199 -1.62 -7.59 19.06
N ALA A 200 -1.42 -8.67 18.29
CA ALA A 200 -1.91 -8.82 16.93
C ALA A 200 -3.36 -9.31 16.84
N HIS A 201 -3.92 -9.85 17.93
CA HIS A 201 -5.26 -10.44 17.93
C HIS A 201 -6.34 -9.39 17.65
N ASP A 202 -7.36 -9.75 16.87
CA ASP A 202 -8.50 -8.89 16.48
C ASP A 202 -8.15 -7.55 15.80
N ASN A 203 -6.91 -7.39 15.33
CA ASN A 203 -6.49 -6.15 14.71
C ASN A 203 -7.11 -5.91 13.33
N SER A 204 -7.16 -4.63 12.96
CA SER A 204 -7.61 -4.18 11.65
C SER A 204 -6.92 -4.95 10.52
N ARG A 205 -7.75 -5.47 9.61
CA ARG A 205 -7.32 -6.14 8.40
C ARG A 205 -7.91 -5.49 7.17
N PHE A 206 -7.10 -5.35 6.14
CA PHE A 206 -7.58 -5.05 4.80
C PHE A 206 -6.97 -6.04 3.82
N THR A 207 -7.61 -6.15 2.67
CA THR A 207 -7.21 -7.05 1.61
C THR A 207 -7.01 -6.24 0.35
N LEU A 208 -5.82 -6.33 -0.23
CA LEU A 208 -5.51 -5.76 -1.53
C LEU A 208 -5.65 -6.87 -2.56
N ARG A 209 -6.67 -6.76 -3.42
CA ARG A 209 -6.90 -7.68 -4.51
C ARG A 209 -6.46 -7.06 -5.82
N THR A 210 -5.58 -7.74 -6.52
CA THR A 210 -5.16 -7.42 -7.90
C THR A 210 -5.87 -8.38 -8.85
N ALA A 211 -5.52 -8.39 -10.15
CA ALA A 211 -6.21 -9.24 -11.13
C ALA A 211 -6.18 -10.74 -10.78
N ASP A 212 -5.06 -11.24 -10.28
CA ASP A 212 -4.79 -12.66 -10.04
C ASP A 212 -4.40 -12.99 -8.59
N LYS A 213 -4.14 -11.98 -7.76
CA LYS A 213 -3.54 -12.16 -6.43
C LYS A 213 -4.27 -11.39 -5.34
N GLU A 214 -4.32 -12.01 -4.17
CA GLU A 214 -4.87 -11.46 -2.94
C GLU A 214 -3.76 -11.31 -1.88
N TYR A 215 -3.57 -10.09 -1.39
CA TYR A 215 -2.61 -9.76 -0.35
C TYR A 215 -3.39 -9.36 0.91
N LYS A 216 -3.15 -10.05 2.02
CA LYS A 216 -3.85 -9.79 3.28
C LYS A 216 -2.96 -8.99 4.20
N PHE A 217 -3.37 -7.78 4.52
CA PHE A 217 -2.65 -6.90 5.42
C PHE A 217 -3.26 -6.97 6.81
N TYR A 218 -2.40 -7.07 7.82
CA TYR A 218 -2.76 -7.14 9.23
C TYR A 218 -1.97 -6.09 9.99
N ARG A 219 -2.67 -5.32 10.81
CA ARG A 219 -2.02 -4.48 11.80
C ARG A 219 -1.54 -5.37 12.95
N ILE A 220 -0.26 -5.28 13.34
CA ILE A 220 0.31 -6.09 14.44
C ILE A 220 0.59 -5.23 15.66
N THR A 221 0.87 -3.94 15.45
CA THR A 221 1.02 -2.94 16.51
C THR A 221 0.37 -1.64 16.11
N ASP A 222 0.39 -0.65 17.00
CA ASP A 222 -0.04 0.71 16.67
C ASP A 222 0.71 1.26 15.45
N LYS A 223 1.96 0.84 15.19
CA LYS A 223 2.86 1.39 14.16
C LYS A 223 3.23 0.45 13.02
N GLN A 224 2.83 -0.82 13.08
CA GLN A 224 3.32 -1.83 12.17
C GLN A 224 2.21 -2.60 11.49
N TRP A 225 2.32 -2.68 10.17
CA TRP A 225 1.54 -3.54 9.31
C TRP A 225 2.42 -4.65 8.76
N VAL A 226 1.80 -5.81 8.55
CA VAL A 226 2.40 -6.95 7.88
C VAL A 226 1.49 -7.46 6.78
N VAL A 227 2.05 -8.08 5.77
CA VAL A 227 1.33 -8.68 4.66
C VAL A 227 1.55 -10.18 4.62
N GLN A 228 0.48 -10.93 4.40
CA GLN A 228 0.54 -12.29 3.90
C GLN A 228 0.42 -12.24 2.38
N ARG A 229 1.48 -12.68 1.68
CA ARG A 229 1.47 -12.77 0.21
C ARG A 229 0.76 -14.05 -0.23
N PRO A 230 0.21 -14.09 -1.46
CA PRO A 230 -0.32 -15.32 -2.02
C PRO A 230 0.77 -16.41 -2.04
N GLY A 231 0.46 -17.59 -1.51
CA GLY A 231 1.36 -18.74 -1.52
C GLY A 231 2.50 -18.72 -0.48
N THR A 232 2.57 -17.70 0.39
CA THR A 232 3.55 -17.68 1.49
C THR A 232 2.93 -18.12 2.81
N GLU A 233 3.64 -18.97 3.55
CA GLU A 233 3.22 -19.46 4.88
C GLU A 233 3.67 -18.55 6.04
N TRP A 234 4.04 -17.29 5.74
CA TRP A 234 4.48 -16.32 6.73
C TRP A 234 3.99 -14.91 6.41
N LEU A 235 4.13 -14.03 7.39
CA LEU A 235 3.84 -12.61 7.28
C LEU A 235 5.14 -11.83 7.10
N GLU A 236 5.11 -10.81 6.26
CA GLU A 236 6.23 -9.89 6.01
C GLU A 236 5.86 -8.50 6.53
N GLY A 237 6.69 -7.89 7.36
CA GLY A 237 6.49 -6.54 7.87
C GLY A 237 7.53 -5.57 7.34
N THR A 238 7.15 -4.29 7.23
CA THR A 238 8.06 -3.21 6.93
C THR A 238 7.60 -1.92 7.60
N ASN A 239 8.54 -1.14 8.13
CA ASN A 239 8.28 0.20 8.66
C ASN A 239 7.78 1.18 7.58
N ALA A 240 7.99 0.89 6.29
CA ALA A 240 7.46 1.71 5.19
C ALA A 240 5.91 1.78 5.20
N TRP A 241 5.25 0.83 5.86
CA TRP A 241 3.79 0.79 5.96
C TRP A 241 3.25 1.49 7.20
N SER A 242 4.08 2.26 7.92
CA SER A 242 3.60 3.10 9.02
C SER A 242 2.68 4.25 8.56
N MET A 243 2.44 4.42 7.26
CA MET A 243 1.42 5.35 6.76
C MET A 243 0.00 4.74 6.76
N PHE A 244 -0.11 3.42 6.92
CA PHE A 244 -1.36 2.68 6.93
C PHE A 244 -2.07 2.70 8.31
N LEU A 245 -1.59 3.46 9.31
CA LEU A 245 -2.02 3.33 10.71
C LEU A 245 -3.54 3.35 10.90
N ASP A 246 -4.24 4.23 10.19
CA ASP A 246 -5.70 4.33 10.31
C ASP A 246 -6.43 3.55 9.23
N MET A 247 -5.77 3.20 8.10
CA MET A 247 -6.32 2.58 6.87
C MET A 247 -7.83 2.77 6.73
N SER A 248 -8.26 4.02 6.85
CA SER A 248 -9.67 4.39 6.91
C SER A 248 -10.04 5.07 5.61
N LEU A 249 -11.33 5.01 5.25
CA LEU A 249 -11.82 5.68 4.06
C LEU A 249 -11.51 7.19 4.06
N ALA A 250 -11.37 7.80 5.24
CA ALA A 250 -11.04 9.21 5.37
C ALA A 250 -9.64 9.55 4.84
N GLN A 251 -8.64 8.68 5.02
CA GLN A 251 -7.29 8.91 4.50
C GLN A 251 -7.26 8.93 2.96
N TRP A 252 -8.14 8.16 2.34
CA TRP A 252 -8.29 8.07 0.89
C TRP A 252 -9.12 9.19 0.28
N ARG A 253 -9.82 9.99 1.09
CA ARG A 253 -10.66 11.09 0.62
C ARG A 253 -9.83 12.35 0.44
N ASP A 254 -10.02 13.01 -0.70
CA ASP A 254 -9.47 14.33 -0.96
C ASP A 254 -9.91 15.33 0.12
N SER A 255 -9.06 16.30 0.46
CA SER A 255 -9.39 17.33 1.45
C SER A 255 -10.61 18.17 1.05
N TYR A 256 -10.88 18.28 -0.25
CA TYR A 256 -12.05 18.96 -0.82
C TYR A 256 -13.19 17.98 -1.17
N PHE A 257 -13.22 16.80 -0.56
CA PHE A 257 -14.22 15.76 -0.87
C PHE A 257 -15.66 16.27 -0.81
N VAL A 258 -16.00 17.12 0.17
CA VAL A 258 -17.36 17.67 0.31
C VAL A 258 -17.71 18.56 -0.88
N GLN A 259 -16.85 19.52 -1.23
CA GLN A 259 -17.03 20.39 -2.38
C GLN A 259 -17.10 19.57 -3.67
N LEU A 260 -16.17 18.65 -3.88
CA LEU A 260 -16.12 17.81 -5.09
C LEU A 260 -17.36 16.92 -5.23
N LYS A 261 -17.92 16.45 -4.12
CA LYS A 261 -19.20 15.74 -4.13
C LYS A 261 -20.35 16.67 -4.54
N THR A 262 -20.44 17.85 -3.92
CA THR A 262 -21.45 18.87 -4.27
C THR A 262 -21.37 19.25 -5.75
N ILE A 263 -20.16 19.46 -6.27
CA ILE A 263 -19.90 19.84 -7.66
C ILE A 263 -20.42 18.76 -8.63
N ARG A 264 -20.27 17.47 -8.30
CA ARG A 264 -20.70 16.35 -9.16
C ARG A 264 -22.16 15.95 -8.98
N ASP A 265 -22.85 16.45 -7.95
CA ASP A 265 -24.22 16.07 -7.67
C ASP A 265 -25.20 16.83 -8.58
N LYS A 266 -25.63 16.17 -9.66
CA LYS A 266 -26.59 16.72 -10.63
C LYS A 266 -27.98 16.98 -10.05
N ALA A 267 -28.31 16.42 -8.88
CA ALA A 267 -29.59 16.70 -8.22
C ALA A 267 -29.61 18.06 -7.52
N LEU A 268 -28.45 18.70 -7.34
CA LEU A 268 -28.35 20.03 -6.75
C LEU A 268 -28.49 21.14 -7.80
N GLU A 269 -29.08 22.24 -7.36
CA GLU A 269 -29.19 23.48 -8.15
C GLU A 269 -27.82 23.99 -8.61
N SER A 270 -27.78 24.56 -9.82
CA SER A 270 -26.54 25.05 -10.44
C SER A 270 -25.79 26.05 -9.57
N ASP A 271 -26.49 26.94 -8.87
CA ASP A 271 -25.87 27.96 -7.99
C ASP A 271 -25.06 27.33 -6.85
N LYS A 272 -25.59 26.28 -6.21
CA LYS A 272 -24.88 25.56 -5.14
C LYS A 272 -23.62 24.88 -5.67
N ARG A 273 -23.69 24.35 -6.88
CA ARG A 273 -22.56 23.69 -7.54
C ARG A 273 -21.49 24.72 -7.92
N ILE A 274 -21.89 25.88 -8.42
CA ILE A 274 -20.99 27.00 -8.75
C ILE A 274 -20.33 27.59 -7.49
N GLU A 275 -21.07 27.72 -6.40
CA GLU A 275 -20.54 28.12 -5.09
C GLU A 275 -19.47 27.12 -4.64
N ALA A 276 -19.75 25.82 -4.69
CA ALA A 276 -18.79 24.79 -4.35
C ALA A 276 -17.52 24.81 -5.24
N ILE A 277 -17.64 25.11 -6.55
CA ILE A 277 -16.45 25.33 -7.41
C ILE A 277 -15.65 26.54 -6.90
N SER A 278 -16.33 27.60 -6.47
CA SER A 278 -15.68 28.83 -6.00
C SER A 278 -15.00 28.66 -4.64
N GLU A 279 -15.56 27.82 -3.76
CA GLU A 279 -14.95 27.44 -2.47
C GLU A 279 -13.63 26.67 -2.61
N LEU A 280 -13.39 26.01 -3.77
CA LEU A 280 -12.08 25.41 -4.04
C LEU A 280 -10.96 26.47 -4.06
N GLY A 281 -11.29 27.74 -4.35
CA GLY A 281 -10.33 28.84 -4.35
C GLY A 281 -9.17 28.61 -5.33
N SER A 282 -7.94 28.70 -4.84
CA SER A 282 -6.72 28.41 -5.62
C SER A 282 -6.27 26.95 -5.55
N ALA A 283 -7.05 26.07 -4.90
CA ALA A 283 -6.70 24.68 -4.77
C ALA A 283 -6.69 23.98 -6.13
N TRP A 284 -5.64 23.20 -6.37
CA TRP A 284 -5.51 22.43 -7.60
C TRP A 284 -4.86 21.08 -7.31
N GLY A 285 -5.51 20.03 -7.77
CA GLY A 285 -5.09 18.64 -7.59
C GLY A 285 -5.80 17.74 -8.60
N LEU A 286 -5.37 16.48 -8.69
CA LEU A 286 -5.86 15.55 -9.71
C LEU A 286 -7.37 15.25 -9.57
N SER A 287 -7.92 15.24 -8.36
CA SER A 287 -9.38 15.10 -8.14
C SER A 287 -10.18 16.31 -8.63
N ILE A 288 -9.65 17.53 -8.42
CA ILE A 288 -10.23 18.78 -8.94
C ILE A 288 -10.14 18.78 -10.47
N LYS A 289 -8.96 18.46 -11.04
CA LYS A 289 -8.77 18.31 -12.49
C LYS A 289 -9.84 17.39 -13.09
N HIS A 290 -9.99 16.18 -12.56
CA HIS A 290 -10.97 15.22 -13.06
C HIS A 290 -12.40 15.73 -12.95
N ALA A 291 -12.78 16.34 -11.83
CA ALA A 291 -14.13 16.90 -11.65
C ALA A 291 -14.42 17.98 -12.70
N MET A 292 -13.50 18.92 -12.91
CA MET A 292 -13.73 20.00 -13.88
C MET A 292 -13.77 19.49 -15.32
N GLN A 293 -12.90 18.53 -15.67
CA GLN A 293 -12.93 17.89 -16.99
C GLN A 293 -14.24 17.14 -17.23
N GLU A 294 -14.73 16.41 -16.24
CA GLU A 294 -16.01 15.69 -16.30
C GLU A 294 -17.17 16.64 -16.62
N LEU A 295 -17.27 17.78 -15.93
CA LEU A 295 -18.31 18.78 -16.17
C LEU A 295 -18.26 19.37 -17.59
N VAL A 296 -17.06 19.68 -18.09
CA VAL A 296 -16.90 20.25 -19.44
C VAL A 296 -17.25 19.23 -20.54
N LEU A 297 -16.98 17.95 -20.30
CA LEU A 297 -17.18 16.87 -21.27
C LEU A 297 -18.60 16.28 -21.25
N ASP A 298 -19.40 16.62 -20.25
CA ASP A 298 -20.77 16.12 -20.09
C ASP A 298 -21.75 16.87 -20.99
N PRO A 299 -22.39 16.22 -21.98
CA PRO A 299 -23.29 16.91 -22.90
C PRO A 299 -24.50 17.55 -22.22
N GLU A 300 -25.00 16.95 -21.15
CA GLU A 300 -26.22 17.38 -20.45
C GLU A 300 -25.96 18.37 -19.31
N GLU A 301 -24.69 18.76 -19.08
CA GLU A 301 -24.36 19.68 -18.00
C GLU A 301 -24.83 21.12 -18.31
N ASN A 302 -25.26 21.83 -17.26
CA ASN A 302 -25.69 23.21 -17.32
C ASN A 302 -24.59 24.13 -17.87
N ASN A 303 -24.94 25.02 -18.81
CA ASN A 303 -23.99 25.92 -19.47
C ASN A 303 -23.15 26.75 -18.50
N THR A 304 -23.77 27.32 -17.46
CA THR A 304 -23.07 28.16 -16.47
C THR A 304 -22.09 27.32 -15.64
N VAL A 305 -22.47 26.10 -15.27
CA VAL A 305 -21.59 25.14 -14.58
C VAL A 305 -20.42 24.75 -15.50
N LYS A 306 -20.68 24.45 -16.78
CA LYS A 306 -19.63 24.15 -17.79
C LYS A 306 -18.64 25.30 -17.93
N ILE A 307 -19.14 26.53 -18.09
CA ILE A 307 -18.31 27.73 -18.21
C ILE A 307 -17.47 27.93 -16.95
N ARG A 308 -18.05 27.73 -15.77
CA ARG A 308 -17.31 27.83 -14.50
C ARG A 308 -16.23 26.76 -14.38
N ALA A 309 -16.50 25.52 -14.76
CA ALA A 309 -15.49 24.47 -14.79
C ALA A 309 -14.38 24.77 -15.80
N ALA A 310 -14.73 25.28 -16.98
CA ALA A 310 -13.78 25.71 -18.01
C ALA A 310 -12.92 26.90 -17.55
N GLN A 311 -13.47 27.84 -16.78
CA GLN A 311 -12.70 28.92 -16.13
C GLN A 311 -11.60 28.34 -15.23
N THR A 312 -11.93 27.36 -14.40
CA THR A 312 -10.97 26.70 -13.51
C THR A 312 -9.89 25.97 -14.33
N LEU A 313 -10.26 25.20 -15.36
CA LEU A 313 -9.29 24.52 -16.23
C LEU A 313 -8.36 25.51 -16.96
N ARG A 314 -8.88 26.66 -17.39
CA ARG A 314 -8.11 27.72 -18.05
C ARG A 314 -7.00 28.28 -17.15
N GLN A 315 -7.25 28.38 -15.83
CA GLN A 315 -6.24 28.86 -14.86
C GLN A 315 -5.08 27.86 -14.68
N HIS A 316 -5.26 26.61 -15.09
CA HIS A 316 -4.27 25.54 -14.99
C HIS A 316 -3.99 24.89 -16.35
N PRO A 317 -3.32 25.57 -17.29
CA PRO A 317 -3.39 25.18 -18.70
C PRO A 317 -2.41 24.05 -19.09
N SER A 318 -2.63 22.83 -18.59
CA SER A 318 -1.87 21.63 -19.02
C SER A 318 -2.32 21.12 -20.40
N ASP A 319 -1.51 20.28 -21.05
CA ASP A 319 -1.88 19.65 -22.33
C ASP A 319 -3.19 18.89 -22.21
N ASP A 320 -3.38 18.13 -21.13
CA ASP A 320 -4.61 17.38 -20.87
C ASP A 320 -5.83 18.28 -20.67
N ASN A 321 -5.66 19.38 -19.93
CA ASN A 321 -6.75 20.33 -19.71
C ASN A 321 -7.15 21.00 -21.02
N MET A 322 -6.18 21.36 -21.86
CA MET A 322 -6.48 21.91 -23.18
C MET A 322 -7.18 20.88 -24.07
N LYS A 323 -6.74 19.61 -24.07
CA LYS A 323 -7.42 18.53 -24.80
C LYS A 323 -8.86 18.34 -24.32
N ALA A 324 -9.11 18.40 -23.01
CA ALA A 324 -10.45 18.31 -22.46
C ALA A 324 -11.34 19.50 -22.89
N LEU A 325 -10.81 20.73 -22.87
CA LEU A 325 -11.53 21.90 -23.38
C LEU A 325 -11.85 21.80 -24.88
N VAL A 326 -10.91 21.28 -25.70
CA VAL A 326 -11.16 21.03 -27.14
C VAL A 326 -12.25 19.97 -27.31
N ALA A 327 -12.17 18.85 -26.59
CA ALA A 327 -13.20 17.82 -26.66
C ALA A 327 -14.56 18.34 -26.18
N GLY A 328 -14.58 19.24 -25.20
CA GLY A 328 -15.78 19.93 -24.74
C GLY A 328 -16.52 20.71 -25.83
N LEU A 329 -15.81 21.22 -26.85
CA LEU A 329 -16.43 21.93 -27.98
C LEU A 329 -17.41 21.02 -28.76
N GLU A 330 -17.11 19.73 -28.86
CA GLU A 330 -17.98 18.75 -29.52
C GLU A 330 -19.08 18.21 -28.60
N LYS A 331 -18.91 18.35 -27.29
CA LYS A 331 -19.85 17.88 -26.27
C LYS A 331 -20.87 18.95 -25.89
N THR A 332 -20.97 20.03 -26.64
CA THR A 332 -21.97 21.07 -26.37
C THR A 332 -22.50 21.66 -27.66
N ASN A 333 -23.82 21.88 -27.68
CA ASN A 333 -24.49 22.63 -28.74
C ASN A 333 -24.65 24.11 -28.37
N SER A 334 -24.32 24.49 -27.13
CA SER A 334 -24.40 25.88 -26.68
C SER A 334 -23.26 26.68 -27.31
N ILE A 335 -23.62 27.63 -28.17
CA ILE A 335 -22.69 28.55 -28.80
C ILE A 335 -22.00 29.44 -27.76
N GLU A 336 -22.71 29.86 -26.71
CA GLU A 336 -22.12 30.59 -25.57
C GLU A 336 -20.97 29.80 -24.94
N VAL A 337 -21.19 28.50 -24.68
CA VAL A 337 -20.15 27.63 -24.12
C VAL A 337 -19.00 27.45 -25.13
N GLN A 338 -19.29 27.25 -26.42
CA GLN A 338 -18.23 27.13 -27.44
C GLN A 338 -17.40 28.41 -27.57
N ASN A 339 -18.02 29.59 -27.54
CA ASN A 339 -17.35 30.88 -27.53
C ASN A 339 -16.40 31.00 -26.33
N TYR A 340 -16.91 30.66 -25.14
CA TYR A 340 -16.11 30.66 -23.93
C TYR A 340 -14.92 29.69 -24.02
N LEU A 341 -15.17 28.45 -24.42
CA LEU A 341 -14.13 27.40 -24.54
C LEU A 341 -13.05 27.81 -25.55
N THR A 342 -13.43 28.31 -26.74
CA THR A 342 -12.45 28.77 -27.74
C THR A 342 -11.64 29.97 -27.24
N THR A 343 -12.26 30.88 -26.49
CA THR A 343 -11.55 31.98 -25.82
C THR A 343 -10.59 31.47 -24.74
N ALA A 344 -11.00 30.49 -23.93
CA ALA A 344 -10.16 29.89 -22.90
C ALA A 344 -8.94 29.17 -23.49
N LEU A 345 -9.12 28.44 -24.59
CA LEU A 345 -8.06 27.73 -25.31
C LEU A 345 -6.97 28.67 -25.85
N ARG A 346 -7.30 29.94 -26.13
CA ARG A 346 -6.32 30.94 -26.59
C ARG A 346 -5.26 31.30 -25.56
N VAL A 347 -5.42 30.90 -24.28
CA VAL A 347 -4.33 31.01 -23.29
C VAL A 347 -3.08 30.25 -23.74
N ARG A 348 -3.23 29.13 -24.47
CA ARG A 348 -2.11 28.35 -25.01
C ARG A 348 -1.96 28.37 -26.51
N ASN A 349 -2.99 28.81 -27.23
CA ASN A 349 -2.90 29.07 -28.66
C ASN A 349 -3.47 30.45 -28.99
N PRO A 350 -2.71 31.54 -28.81
CA PRO A 350 -3.23 32.91 -28.94
C PRO A 350 -3.82 33.25 -30.31
N LYS A 351 -3.45 32.51 -31.36
CA LYS A 351 -3.96 32.69 -32.73
C LYS A 351 -5.10 31.73 -33.10
N GLY A 352 -5.55 30.90 -32.16
CA GLY A 352 -6.65 29.97 -32.40
C GLY A 352 -7.96 30.69 -32.73
N PRO A 353 -8.83 30.08 -33.56
CA PRO A 353 -10.08 30.69 -33.97
C PRO A 353 -11.07 30.79 -32.80
N ILE A 354 -11.90 31.83 -32.80
CA ILE A 354 -13.04 31.98 -31.89
C ILE A 354 -14.32 31.61 -32.62
N ILE A 355 -15.18 30.84 -31.96
CA ILE A 355 -16.55 30.58 -32.42
C ILE A 355 -17.45 31.68 -31.84
N ASN A 356 -18.11 32.45 -32.69
CA ASN A 356 -18.99 33.55 -32.30
C ASN A 356 -20.48 33.17 -32.42
N GLU A 357 -21.35 34.02 -31.89
CA GLU A 357 -22.80 33.82 -31.93
C GLU A 357 -23.42 33.87 -33.32
N ASP A 358 -22.80 34.63 -34.21
CA ASP A 358 -23.21 34.88 -35.58
C ASP A 358 -22.61 33.89 -36.59
N ASP A 359 -21.70 32.99 -36.16
CA ASP A 359 -21.12 32.01 -37.07
C ASP A 359 -22.17 31.00 -37.55
N SER A 360 -22.28 30.87 -38.88
CA SER A 360 -23.05 29.79 -39.50
C SER A 360 -22.42 28.42 -39.22
N ASP A 361 -23.18 27.32 -39.36
CA ASP A 361 -22.62 25.98 -39.20
C ASP A 361 -21.45 25.70 -40.16
N GLU A 362 -21.50 26.25 -41.38
CA GLU A 362 -20.42 26.17 -42.37
C GLU A 362 -19.14 26.88 -41.91
N GLU A 363 -19.25 27.97 -41.16
CA GLU A 363 -18.12 28.69 -40.56
C GLU A 363 -17.62 28.03 -39.27
N ARG A 364 -18.51 27.38 -38.51
CA ARG A 364 -18.16 26.70 -37.25
C ARG A 364 -17.33 25.45 -37.46
N GLN A 365 -17.69 24.60 -38.43
CA GLN A 365 -16.99 23.34 -38.69
C GLN A 365 -15.47 23.48 -38.91
N PRO A 366 -14.97 24.39 -39.78
CA PRO A 366 -13.53 24.56 -39.97
C PRO A 366 -12.83 25.08 -38.70
N LYS A 367 -13.50 25.91 -37.89
CA LYS A 367 -12.96 26.39 -36.60
C LYS A 367 -12.82 25.26 -35.59
N LEU A 368 -13.84 24.40 -35.47
CA LEU A 368 -13.79 23.19 -34.64
C LEU A 368 -12.66 22.25 -35.10
N GLN A 369 -12.53 22.05 -36.41
CA GLN A 369 -11.48 21.21 -36.97
C GLN A 369 -10.08 21.74 -36.68
N ALA A 370 -9.85 23.06 -36.80
CA ALA A 370 -8.57 23.67 -36.44
C ALA A 370 -8.17 23.41 -34.98
N TRP A 371 -9.13 23.44 -34.06
CA TRP A 371 -8.88 23.12 -32.65
C TRP A 371 -8.54 21.63 -32.44
N LYS A 372 -9.24 20.72 -33.11
CA LYS A 372 -8.93 19.28 -33.07
C LYS A 372 -7.52 18.99 -33.57
N ASP A 373 -7.13 19.59 -34.68
CA ASP A 373 -5.80 19.36 -35.26
C ASP A 373 -4.69 19.95 -34.39
N TRP A 374 -4.93 21.12 -33.78
CA TRP A 374 -4.03 21.63 -32.75
C TRP A 374 -3.95 20.70 -31.53
N ALA A 375 -5.06 20.16 -31.04
CA ALA A 375 -5.06 19.25 -29.87
C ALA A 375 -4.25 17.97 -30.11
N LYS A 376 -4.19 17.47 -31.36
CA LYS A 376 -3.32 16.34 -31.74
C LYS A 376 -1.83 16.66 -31.60
N SER A 377 -1.45 17.94 -31.72
CA SER A 377 -0.06 18.38 -31.53
C SER A 377 0.35 18.49 -30.06
N LEU A 378 -0.60 18.51 -29.12
CA LEU A 378 -0.33 18.57 -27.69
C LEU A 378 0.19 17.22 -27.18
N GLY A 379 1.30 17.23 -26.44
CA GLY A 379 1.99 16.02 -25.96
C GLY A 379 2.83 15.29 -27.00
N ALA A 380 2.83 15.70 -28.27
CA ALA A 380 3.81 15.27 -29.25
C ALA A 380 5.14 15.97 -28.92
N LYS A 381 6.00 15.28 -28.16
CA LYS A 381 7.36 15.78 -27.87
C LYS A 381 8.05 16.14 -29.19
N LYS A 382 8.57 17.36 -29.28
CA LYS A 382 9.74 17.67 -30.11
C LYS A 382 10.98 17.13 -29.42
#